data_AF-A0A7X8CQU5-F1
#
_entry.id   AF-A0A7X8CQU5-F1
#
_cell.length_a   1.000
_cell.length_b   1.000
_cell.length_c   1.000
_cell.angle_alpha   90.00
_cell.angle_beta   90.00
_cell.angle_gamma   90.00
#
_symmetry.space_group_name_H-M   'P 1'
#
loop_
_entity.id
_entity.type
_entity.pdbx_description
1 polymer ?
#
loop_
_entity_poly.entity_id
_entity_poly.type
_entity_poly.pdbx_seq_one_letter_code
_entity_poly.pdbx_strand_id
1 'polypeptide(L)'
;MKTITFKTAGIFCIMGLLALSLRGFSQETKLTRQEMREVRKAQLAENFRILDSLLNAKSFVLEADFLANKYGDRIVVTPNLNFIKLDKQTGILQTGSNSGFGYNGVGGVTAEGTVGGWRVFKDKKRMNYTVQFSLLTNIGNYDVSMLVSADASARATITGLGPGKLTWEGHLETVGNSRVFKGRNTIG
;
A
#
# COMPACT_ATOMS: atom_id res chain seq x y z
N MET A 1 0.56 62.39 35.88
CA MET A 1 0.49 60.96 35.52
C MET A 1 -0.34 60.83 34.26
N LYS A 2 0.17 60.17 33.21
CA LYS A 2 -0.54 59.96 31.94
C LYS A 2 -1.43 58.72 32.07
N THR A 3 -2.69 58.80 31.67
CA THR A 3 -3.53 57.62 31.42
C THR A 3 -4.26 57.77 30.10
N ILE A 4 -4.19 56.69 29.33
CA ILE A 4 -4.40 56.57 27.90
C ILE A 4 -5.88 56.29 27.64
N THR A 5 -6.49 57.03 26.71
CA THR A 5 -7.85 56.79 26.19
C THR A 5 -7.84 55.63 25.19
N PHE A 6 -8.57 54.55 25.49
CA PHE A 6 -8.80 53.43 24.57
C PHE A 6 -9.92 53.77 23.58
N LYS A 7 -9.61 53.76 22.26
CA LYS A 7 -10.60 53.92 21.18
C LYS A 7 -11.38 52.61 20.98
N THR A 8 -12.68 52.64 21.22
CA THR A 8 -13.63 51.52 21.06
C THR A 8 -14.09 51.25 19.61
N ALA A 9 -13.41 51.79 18.60
CA ALA A 9 -13.86 51.70 17.20
C ALA A 9 -13.37 50.45 16.42
N GLY A 10 -12.54 49.59 17.02
CA GLY A 10 -11.86 48.50 16.29
C GLY A 10 -12.55 47.14 16.27
N ILE A 11 -13.61 46.91 17.07
CA ILE A 11 -14.10 45.54 17.33
C ILE A 11 -15.35 45.18 16.51
N PHE A 12 -16.06 46.15 15.93
CA PHE A 12 -17.30 45.87 15.18
C PHE A 12 -17.09 45.42 13.72
N CYS A 13 -15.90 45.59 13.14
CA CYS A 13 -15.67 45.20 11.74
C CYS A 13 -15.27 43.73 11.54
N ILE A 14 -14.91 42.99 12.60
CA ILE A 14 -14.44 41.60 12.46
C ILE A 14 -15.62 40.61 12.53
N MET A 15 -16.72 40.93 13.22
CA MET A 15 -17.90 40.06 13.29
C MET A 15 -18.75 40.07 12.01
N GLY A 16 -18.69 41.13 11.20
CA GLY A 16 -19.43 41.21 9.92
C GLY A 16 -18.83 40.33 8.81
N LEU A 17 -17.53 40.04 8.88
CA LEU A 17 -16.82 39.21 7.89
C LEU A 17 -16.97 37.69 8.14
N LEU A 18 -17.33 37.27 9.36
CA LEU A 18 -17.52 35.86 9.70
C LEU A 18 -18.91 35.31 9.31
N ALA A 19 -19.91 36.17 9.09
CA ALA A 19 -21.28 35.74 8.77
C ALA A 19 -21.51 35.46 7.27
N LEU A 20 -20.59 35.90 6.39
CA LEU A 20 -20.67 35.69 4.94
C LEU A 20 -19.98 34.41 4.46
N SER A 21 -19.11 33.80 5.27
CA SER A 21 -18.39 32.57 4.90
C SER A 21 -19.17 31.27 5.16
N LEU A 22 -20.34 31.33 5.80
CA LEU A 22 -21.17 30.15 6.10
C LEU A 22 -22.21 29.81 5.00
N ARG A 23 -22.24 30.54 3.89
CA ARG A 23 -23.23 30.31 2.81
C ARG A 23 -22.70 29.57 1.57
N GLY A 24 -21.52 28.98 1.61
CA GLY A 24 -21.01 28.25 0.46
C GLY A 24 -20.06 27.14 0.83
N PHE A 25 -20.59 25.94 1.10
CA PHE A 25 -19.92 24.65 0.82
C PHE A 25 -20.95 23.52 0.95
N SER A 26 -21.94 23.51 0.06
CA SER A 26 -22.70 22.30 -0.26
C SER A 26 -23.14 22.36 -1.73
N GLN A 27 -22.17 22.60 -2.60
CA GLN A 27 -22.33 22.36 -4.02
C GLN A 27 -21.42 21.18 -4.33
N GLU A 28 -21.99 19.97 -4.39
CA GLU A 28 -21.35 18.84 -5.06
C GLU A 28 -21.22 19.20 -6.54
N THR A 29 -20.16 19.91 -6.90
CA THR A 29 -19.78 20.13 -8.30
C THR A 29 -19.40 18.77 -8.87
N LYS A 30 -20.33 18.15 -9.62
CA LYS A 30 -20.03 16.97 -10.42
C LYS A 30 -18.97 17.36 -11.45
N LEU A 31 -17.73 16.95 -11.18
CA LEU A 31 -16.59 17.12 -12.09
C LEU A 31 -16.96 16.58 -13.47
N THR A 32 -16.61 17.34 -14.51
CA THR A 32 -16.74 16.88 -15.89
C THR A 32 -15.82 15.67 -16.13
N ARG A 33 -16.11 14.88 -17.18
CA ARG A 33 -15.26 13.72 -17.55
C ARG A 33 -13.81 14.11 -17.82
N GLN A 34 -13.57 15.32 -18.31
CA GLN A 34 -12.23 15.83 -18.59
C GLN A 34 -11.50 16.18 -17.30
N GLU A 35 -12.13 16.90 -16.39
CA GLU A 35 -11.55 17.22 -15.09
C GLU A 35 -11.25 15.95 -14.26
N MET A 36 -12.14 14.95 -14.27
CA MET A 36 -11.86 13.66 -13.61
C MET A 36 -10.61 12.96 -14.17
N ARG A 37 -10.37 13.05 -15.49
CA ARG A 37 -9.17 12.49 -16.13
C ARG A 37 -7.92 13.24 -15.72
N GLU A 38 -7.98 14.57 -15.65
CA GLU A 38 -6.86 15.41 -15.23
C GLU A 38 -6.51 15.18 -13.76
N VAL A 39 -7.52 15.12 -12.88
CA VAL A 39 -7.36 14.76 -11.47
C VAL A 39 -6.73 13.38 -11.33
N ARG A 40 -7.23 12.37 -12.05
CA ARG A 40 -6.64 11.02 -12.02
C ARG A 40 -5.20 11.02 -12.51
N LYS A 41 -4.88 11.76 -13.56
CA LYS A 41 -3.52 11.87 -14.08
C LYS A 41 -2.57 12.52 -13.07
N ALA A 42 -3.01 13.59 -12.42
CA ALA A 42 -2.25 14.25 -11.36
C ALA A 42 -2.03 13.31 -10.16
N GLN A 43 -3.08 12.58 -9.75
CA GLN A 43 -2.98 11.60 -8.66
C GLN A 43 -1.99 10.48 -8.98
N LEU A 44 -2.04 9.91 -10.19
CA LEU A 44 -1.09 8.88 -10.62
C LEU A 44 0.34 9.41 -10.65
N ALA A 45 0.56 10.64 -11.11
CA ALA A 45 1.88 11.25 -11.12
C ALA A 45 2.44 11.44 -9.69
N GLU A 46 1.61 11.89 -8.74
CA GLU A 46 2.03 12.05 -7.35
C GLU A 46 2.26 10.70 -6.67
N ASN A 47 1.35 9.74 -6.85
CA ASN A 47 1.53 8.38 -6.35
C ASN A 47 2.81 7.74 -6.89
N PHE A 48 3.13 7.95 -8.17
CA PHE A 48 4.37 7.45 -8.76
C PHE A 48 5.62 8.01 -8.07
N ARG A 49 5.57 9.24 -7.57
CA ARG A 49 6.64 9.87 -6.77
C ARG A 49 6.69 9.31 -5.35
N ILE A 50 5.53 9.11 -4.71
CA ILE A 50 5.43 8.51 -3.37
C ILE A 50 5.94 7.07 -3.38
N LEU A 51 5.55 6.27 -4.38
CA LEU A 51 6.00 4.89 -4.57
C LEU A 51 7.52 4.81 -4.71
N ASP A 52 8.17 5.76 -5.41
CA ASP A 52 9.63 5.81 -5.48
C ASP A 52 10.27 5.83 -4.08
N SER A 53 9.71 6.67 -3.19
CA SER A 53 10.20 6.80 -1.81
C SER A 53 9.92 5.54 -1.00
N LEU A 54 8.71 4.97 -1.10
CA LEU A 54 8.33 3.74 -0.39
C LEU A 54 9.18 2.53 -0.79
N LEU A 55 9.41 2.35 -2.09
CA LEU A 55 10.21 1.26 -2.63
C LEU A 55 11.69 1.42 -2.26
N ASN A 56 12.24 2.65 -2.33
CA ASN A 56 13.62 2.90 -1.92
C ASN A 56 13.82 2.70 -0.40
N ALA A 57 12.81 3.02 0.41
CA ALA A 57 12.83 2.79 1.86
C ALA A 57 12.63 1.31 2.25
N LYS A 58 12.13 0.47 1.32
CA LYS A 58 11.77 -0.95 1.57
C LYS A 58 10.81 -1.10 2.75
N SER A 59 9.85 -0.18 2.86
CA SER A 59 8.95 -0.09 4.00
C SER A 59 7.51 0.04 3.51
N PHE A 60 6.90 -1.10 3.19
CA PHE A 60 5.53 -1.17 2.68
C PHE A 60 4.92 -2.56 2.91
N VAL A 61 3.62 -2.65 2.69
CA VAL A 61 2.87 -3.91 2.70
C VAL A 61 2.13 -4.05 1.38
N LEU A 62 2.28 -5.17 0.68
CA LEU A 62 1.33 -5.58 -0.35
C LEU A 62 0.23 -6.39 0.33
N GLU A 63 -0.96 -5.84 0.44
CA GLU A 63 -2.15 -6.55 0.90
C GLU A 63 -2.83 -7.21 -0.31
N ALA A 64 -2.96 -8.54 -0.31
CA ALA A 64 -3.47 -9.28 -1.46
C ALA A 64 -4.98 -9.46 -1.38
N ASP A 65 -5.69 -9.06 -2.44
CA ASP A 65 -7.10 -9.40 -2.63
C ASP A 65 -7.25 -10.77 -3.30
N PHE A 66 -6.24 -11.20 -4.05
CA PHE A 66 -6.27 -12.46 -4.77
C PHE A 66 -4.95 -13.24 -4.71
N LEU A 67 -5.09 -14.56 -4.70
CA LEU A 67 -4.01 -15.51 -4.96
C LEU A 67 -4.22 -16.16 -6.31
N ALA A 68 -3.15 -16.38 -7.07
CA ALA A 68 -3.18 -17.23 -8.26
C ALA A 68 -2.08 -18.29 -8.24
N ASN A 69 -2.42 -19.53 -8.60
CA ASN A 69 -1.44 -20.61 -8.77
C ASN A 69 -0.63 -20.45 -10.07
N LYS A 70 0.26 -21.41 -10.32
CA LYS A 70 1.08 -21.48 -11.55
C LYS A 70 0.28 -21.68 -12.84
N TYR A 71 -0.97 -22.13 -12.76
CA TYR A 71 -1.89 -22.32 -13.89
C TYR A 71 -2.75 -21.08 -14.17
N GLY A 72 -2.72 -20.08 -13.27
CA GLY A 72 -3.51 -18.86 -13.38
C GLY A 72 -4.87 -18.92 -12.68
N ASP A 73 -5.21 -20.04 -12.02
CA ASP A 73 -6.45 -20.13 -11.25
C ASP A 73 -6.40 -19.18 -10.07
N ARG A 74 -7.39 -18.28 -10.00
CA ARG A 74 -7.42 -17.16 -9.08
C ARG A 74 -8.51 -17.34 -8.03
N ILE A 75 -8.19 -17.05 -6.78
CA ILE A 75 -9.16 -17.00 -5.68
C ILE A 75 -9.13 -15.65 -4.97
N VAL A 76 -10.26 -15.24 -4.42
CA VAL A 76 -10.36 -14.09 -3.51
C VAL A 76 -9.86 -14.51 -2.13
N VAL A 77 -9.11 -13.64 -1.47
CA VAL A 77 -8.62 -13.85 -0.10
C VAL A 77 -8.80 -12.63 0.79
N THR A 78 -8.65 -12.81 2.10
CA THR A 78 -8.70 -11.71 3.06
C THR A 78 -7.34 -11.00 3.12
N PRO A 79 -7.25 -9.69 2.78
CA PRO A 79 -5.95 -9.03 2.60
C PRO A 79 -5.09 -8.96 3.86
N ASN A 80 -5.69 -8.77 5.03
CA ASN A 80 -4.96 -8.70 6.30
C ASN A 80 -4.32 -10.05 6.73
N LEU A 81 -4.66 -11.16 6.08
CA LEU A 81 -4.11 -12.50 6.30
C LEU A 81 -3.19 -12.96 5.15
N ASN A 82 -3.14 -12.20 4.04
CA ASN A 82 -2.44 -12.58 2.83
C ASN A 82 -1.66 -11.38 2.32
N PHE A 83 -0.38 -11.31 2.68
CA PHE A 83 0.42 -10.11 2.43
C PHE A 83 1.90 -10.39 2.26
N ILE A 84 2.56 -9.46 1.56
CA ILE A 84 4.01 -9.24 1.68
C ILE A 84 4.20 -8.02 2.56
N LYS A 85 4.97 -8.13 3.64
CA LYS A 85 5.44 -6.96 4.39
C LYS A 85 6.94 -6.84 4.25
N LEU A 86 7.42 -5.65 3.91
CA LEU A 86 8.83 -5.30 3.98
C LEU A 86 9.03 -4.20 5.02
N ASP A 87 10.03 -4.39 5.86
CA ASP A 87 10.52 -3.37 6.80
C ASP A 87 12.05 -3.37 6.75
N LYS A 88 12.57 -2.47 5.91
CA LYS A 88 14.00 -2.24 5.65
C LYS A 88 14.70 -3.50 5.13
N GLN A 89 15.33 -4.25 6.04
CA GLN A 89 16.12 -5.44 5.73
C GLN A 89 15.35 -6.73 6.01
N THR A 90 14.16 -6.64 6.60
CA THR A 90 13.34 -7.81 6.95
C THR A 90 12.10 -7.87 6.08
N GLY A 91 11.59 -9.08 5.87
CA GLY A 91 10.36 -9.31 5.12
C GLY A 91 9.55 -10.47 5.66
N ILE A 92 8.24 -10.41 5.43
CA ILE A 92 7.27 -11.44 5.78
C ILE A 92 6.43 -11.76 4.55
N LEU A 93 6.33 -13.05 4.25
CA LEU A 93 5.38 -13.64 3.32
C LEU A 93 4.32 -14.39 4.12
N GLN A 94 3.08 -13.89 4.11
CA GLN A 94 1.97 -14.52 4.80
C GLN A 94 0.93 -14.99 3.79
N THR A 95 0.50 -16.25 3.93
CA THR A 95 -0.74 -16.74 3.30
C THR A 95 -1.58 -17.38 4.39
N GLY A 96 -2.85 -17.00 4.48
CA GLY A 96 -3.73 -17.44 5.56
C GLY A 96 -5.19 -17.49 5.13
N SER A 97 -6.01 -18.16 5.94
CA SER A 97 -7.46 -18.25 5.72
C SER A 97 -8.20 -18.18 7.05
N ASN A 98 -9.46 -17.73 7.00
CA ASN A 98 -10.33 -17.69 8.18
C ASN A 98 -10.76 -19.10 8.64
N SER A 99 -10.71 -20.09 7.74
CA SER A 99 -11.14 -21.47 8.01
C SER A 99 -10.00 -22.37 8.53
N GLY A 100 -8.77 -21.86 8.65
CA GLY A 100 -7.60 -22.63 9.08
C GLY A 100 -6.98 -23.53 8.00
N PHE A 101 -7.64 -23.72 6.86
CA PHE A 101 -7.10 -24.41 5.68
C PHE A 101 -6.57 -23.38 4.68
N GLY A 102 -5.25 -23.31 4.47
CA GLY A 102 -4.67 -22.44 3.45
C GLY A 102 -4.99 -22.91 2.03
N TYR A 103 -4.62 -22.09 1.03
CA TYR A 103 -4.88 -22.35 -0.39
C TYR A 103 -4.43 -23.73 -0.90
N ASN A 104 -3.45 -24.36 -0.24
CA ASN A 104 -2.94 -25.70 -0.56
C ASN A 104 -3.31 -26.77 0.48
N GLY A 105 -4.32 -26.55 1.35
CA GLY A 105 -4.75 -27.50 2.38
C GLY A 105 -3.84 -27.58 3.62
N VAL A 106 -2.68 -26.92 3.59
CA VAL A 106 -1.85 -26.66 4.78
C VAL A 106 -2.35 -25.37 5.40
N GLY A 107 -2.53 -25.34 6.72
CA GLY A 107 -2.87 -24.10 7.44
C GLY A 107 -1.90 -22.96 7.15
N GLY A 108 -2.30 -21.73 7.45
CA GLY A 108 -1.59 -20.53 7.00
C GLY A 108 -0.06 -20.60 7.13
N VAL A 109 0.65 -20.26 6.06
CA VAL A 109 2.11 -20.29 5.99
C VAL A 109 2.66 -18.89 6.22
N THR A 110 3.65 -18.79 7.11
CA THR A 110 4.38 -17.55 7.39
C THR A 110 5.86 -17.79 7.13
N ALA A 111 6.43 -17.10 6.15
CA ALA A 111 7.87 -17.09 5.92
C ALA A 111 8.42 -15.71 6.30
N GLU A 112 9.26 -15.64 7.32
CA GLU A 112 9.87 -14.40 7.77
C GLU A 112 11.39 -14.52 7.69
N GLY A 113 12.04 -13.43 7.27
CA GLY A 113 13.49 -13.44 7.19
C GLY A 113 14.09 -12.17 6.62
N THR A 114 15.28 -12.33 6.05
CA THR A 114 16.11 -11.20 5.58
C THR A 114 15.97 -11.01 4.08
N VAL A 115 15.84 -9.75 3.66
CA VAL A 115 15.73 -9.33 2.26
C VAL A 115 17.13 -9.25 1.63
N GLY A 116 17.35 -9.98 0.55
CA GLY A 116 18.56 -9.97 -0.27
C GLY A 116 18.29 -9.48 -1.70
N GLY A 117 19.36 -9.16 -2.44
CA GLY A 117 19.30 -8.96 -3.90
C GLY A 117 18.35 -7.86 -4.40
N TRP A 118 18.05 -6.85 -3.57
CA TRP A 118 17.05 -5.82 -3.86
C TRP A 118 17.39 -5.01 -5.11
N ARG A 119 16.47 -5.01 -6.09
CA ARG A 119 16.55 -4.25 -7.33
C ARG A 119 15.21 -3.60 -7.64
N VAL A 120 15.25 -2.35 -8.09
CA VAL A 120 14.07 -1.59 -8.53
C VAL A 120 14.34 -1.04 -9.92
N PHE A 121 13.47 -1.37 -10.86
CA PHE A 121 13.49 -0.86 -12.22
C PHE A 121 12.29 0.05 -12.43
N LYS A 122 12.53 1.29 -12.83
CA LYS A 122 11.51 2.32 -13.00
C LYS A 122 11.18 2.51 -14.48
N ASP A 123 9.92 2.32 -14.88
CA ASP A 123 9.42 2.69 -16.19
C ASP A 123 8.57 3.97 -16.07
N LYS A 124 9.18 5.12 -16.39
CA LYS A 124 8.51 6.42 -16.34
C LYS A 124 7.39 6.55 -17.39
N LYS A 125 7.49 5.84 -18.52
CA LYS A 125 6.50 5.93 -19.61
C LYS A 125 5.22 5.20 -19.24
N ARG A 126 5.35 4.02 -18.61
CA ARG A 126 4.21 3.22 -18.12
C ARG A 126 3.80 3.56 -16.68
N MET A 127 4.55 4.43 -16.00
CA MET A 127 4.37 4.79 -14.59
C MET A 127 4.28 3.56 -13.69
N ASN A 128 5.22 2.62 -13.86
CA ASN A 128 5.31 1.42 -13.03
C ASN A 128 6.75 1.15 -12.58
N TYR A 129 6.87 0.27 -11.59
CA TYR A 129 8.11 -0.24 -11.07
C TYR A 129 8.11 -1.76 -11.15
N THR A 130 9.24 -2.34 -11.54
CA THR A 130 9.52 -3.77 -11.33
C THR A 130 10.48 -3.87 -10.15
N VAL A 131 10.06 -4.55 -9.10
CA VAL A 131 10.83 -4.79 -7.88
C VAL A 131 11.21 -6.25 -7.83
N GLN A 132 12.49 -6.53 -7.56
CA GLN A 132 13.00 -7.89 -7.45
C GLN A 132 13.85 -8.02 -6.18
N PHE A 133 13.64 -9.09 -5.42
CA PHE A 133 14.43 -9.40 -4.24
C PHE A 133 14.31 -10.87 -3.87
N SER A 134 15.22 -11.34 -3.04
CA SER A 134 15.11 -12.64 -2.37
C SER A 134 14.77 -12.46 -0.90
N LEU A 135 14.06 -13.44 -0.33
CA LEU A 135 13.78 -13.51 1.10
C LEU A 135 14.35 -14.82 1.64
N LEU A 136 15.35 -14.71 2.51
CA LEU A 136 16.01 -15.82 3.16
C LEU A 136 15.36 -16.07 4.52
N THR A 137 14.65 -17.20 4.66
CA THR A 137 13.87 -17.54 5.86
C THR A 137 14.32 -18.88 6.44
N ASN A 138 13.84 -19.20 7.63
CA ASN A 138 14.07 -20.50 8.27
C ASN A 138 13.34 -21.67 7.59
N ILE A 139 12.31 -21.42 6.79
CA ILE A 139 11.51 -22.44 6.09
C ILE A 139 11.80 -22.53 4.59
N GLY A 140 12.70 -21.70 4.07
CA GLY A 140 13.09 -21.69 2.67
C GLY A 140 13.60 -20.35 2.18
N ASN A 141 14.14 -20.36 0.96
CA ASN A 141 14.54 -19.16 0.23
C ASN A 141 13.53 -18.90 -0.89
N TYR A 142 13.07 -17.65 -0.97
CA TYR A 142 12.06 -17.25 -1.94
C TYR A 142 12.57 -16.11 -2.80
N ASP A 143 12.34 -16.17 -4.10
CA ASP A 143 12.54 -15.06 -5.02
C ASP A 143 11.19 -14.39 -5.30
N VAL A 144 11.17 -13.07 -5.21
CA VAL A 144 9.99 -12.25 -5.42
C VAL A 144 10.23 -11.30 -6.58
N SER A 145 9.31 -11.30 -7.54
CA SER A 145 9.25 -10.34 -8.64
C SER A 145 7.89 -9.65 -8.62
N MET A 146 7.88 -8.34 -8.39
CA MET A 146 6.67 -7.55 -8.19
C MET A 146 6.59 -6.42 -9.22
N LEU A 147 5.47 -6.35 -9.94
CA LEU A 147 5.11 -5.21 -10.76
C LEU A 147 4.19 -4.30 -9.94
N VAL A 148 4.58 -3.03 -9.77
CA VAL A 148 3.83 -2.01 -9.01
C VAL A 148 3.44 -0.87 -9.94
N SER A 149 2.15 -0.57 -10.03
CA SER A 149 1.62 0.53 -10.85
C SER A 149 1.38 1.80 -10.03
N ALA A 150 1.31 2.95 -10.70
CA ALA A 150 1.09 4.24 -10.06
C ALA A 150 -0.26 4.39 -9.32
N ASP A 151 -1.23 3.49 -9.52
CA ASP A 151 -2.45 3.41 -8.70
C ASP A 151 -2.26 2.56 -7.44
N ALA A 152 -1.01 2.27 -7.07
CA ALA A 152 -0.61 1.39 -5.98
C ALA A 152 -1.01 -0.08 -6.15
N SER A 153 -1.65 -0.47 -7.27
CA SER A 153 -1.89 -1.87 -7.56
C SER A 153 -0.56 -2.60 -7.80
N ALA A 154 -0.49 -3.85 -7.34
CA ALA A 154 0.68 -4.68 -7.57
C ALA A 154 0.34 -6.14 -7.80
N ARG A 155 1.20 -6.77 -8.59
CA ARG A 155 1.25 -8.21 -8.84
C ARG A 155 2.62 -8.72 -8.45
N ALA A 156 2.70 -9.54 -7.41
CA ALA A 156 3.93 -10.17 -6.95
C ALA A 156 3.91 -11.67 -7.25
N THR A 157 4.89 -12.14 -8.01
CA THR A 157 5.18 -13.55 -8.22
C THR A 157 6.24 -14.00 -7.22
N ILE A 158 5.97 -15.10 -6.53
CA ILE A 158 6.88 -15.75 -5.58
C ILE A 158 7.21 -17.14 -6.09
N THR A 159 8.50 -17.43 -6.13
CA THR A 159 9.06 -18.74 -6.47
C THR A 159 10.02 -19.17 -5.37
N GLY A 160 10.18 -20.47 -5.18
CA GLY A 160 11.22 -21.04 -4.32
C GLY A 160 12.11 -21.99 -5.12
N LEU A 161 12.86 -22.84 -4.42
CA LEU A 161 13.74 -23.85 -5.05
C LEU A 161 12.96 -24.94 -5.83
N GLY A 162 11.68 -25.16 -5.52
CA GLY A 162 10.81 -26.12 -6.21
C GLY A 162 10.01 -25.49 -7.36
N PRO A 163 9.32 -26.31 -8.19
CA PRO A 163 8.56 -25.85 -9.38
C PRO A 163 7.24 -25.12 -9.05
N GLY A 164 7.06 -24.69 -7.81
CA GLY A 164 5.89 -23.97 -7.35
C GLY A 164 5.99 -22.48 -7.62
N LYS A 165 4.88 -21.88 -8.05
CA LYS A 165 4.73 -20.43 -8.16
C LYS A 165 3.40 -20.03 -7.54
N LEU A 166 3.45 -19.00 -6.71
CA LEU A 166 2.27 -18.32 -6.18
C LEU A 166 2.31 -16.86 -6.64
N THR A 167 1.16 -16.29 -6.98
CA THR A 167 1.04 -14.88 -7.34
C THR A 167 0.09 -14.18 -6.39
N TRP A 168 0.54 -13.12 -5.75
CA TRP A 168 -0.29 -12.17 -4.99
C TRP A 168 -0.68 -11.00 -5.87
N GLU A 169 -1.97 -10.65 -5.87
CA GLU A 169 -2.48 -9.45 -6.53
C GLU A 169 -3.28 -8.61 -5.53
N GLY A 170 -2.99 -7.32 -5.49
CA GLY A 170 -3.67 -6.39 -4.59
C GLY A 170 -3.03 -5.00 -4.65
N HIS A 171 -2.84 -4.36 -3.49
CA HIS A 171 -2.38 -2.97 -3.40
C HIS A 171 -1.27 -2.79 -2.37
N LEU A 172 -0.41 -1.80 -2.61
CA LEU A 172 0.59 -1.36 -1.66
C LEU A 172 -0.02 -0.39 -0.65
N GLU A 173 0.28 -0.64 0.62
CA GLU A 173 0.01 0.22 1.75
C GLU A 173 1.30 0.60 2.46
N THR A 174 1.27 1.74 3.16
CA THR A 174 2.37 2.09 4.07
C THR A 174 2.30 1.21 5.31
N VAL A 175 3.46 0.91 5.93
CA VAL A 175 3.51 0.07 7.13
C VAL A 175 2.65 0.62 8.28
N GLY A 176 2.52 1.95 8.40
CA GLY A 176 1.69 2.59 9.42
C GLY A 176 0.19 2.54 9.14
N ASN A 177 -0.22 2.46 7.87
CA ASN A 177 -1.64 2.39 7.49
C ASN A 177 -2.17 0.94 7.44
N SER A 178 -1.27 -0.02 7.23
CA SER A 178 -1.62 -1.43 7.13
C SER A 178 -2.02 -2.04 8.48
N ARG A 179 -3.04 -2.90 8.46
CA ARG A 179 -3.56 -3.64 9.63
C ARG A 179 -3.33 -5.15 9.52
N VAL A 180 -2.32 -5.58 8.78
CA VAL A 180 -2.00 -7.00 8.56
C VAL A 180 -1.61 -7.73 9.85
N PHE A 181 -2.03 -9.00 9.96
CA PHE A 181 -1.77 -9.85 11.13
C PHE A 181 -0.78 -10.97 10.78
N LYS A 182 0.31 -11.07 11.54
CA LYS A 182 1.23 -12.19 11.46
C LYS A 182 0.67 -13.40 12.20
N GLY A 183 0.68 -14.58 11.59
CA GLY A 183 0.30 -15.83 12.26
C GLY A 183 1.20 -16.16 13.45
N ARG A 184 0.64 -16.72 14.53
CA ARG A 184 1.44 -17.26 15.65
C ARG A 184 2.00 -18.63 15.24
N ASN A 185 3.32 -18.82 15.35
CA ASN A 185 3.94 -20.14 15.19
C ASN A 185 3.46 -21.04 16.34
N THR A 186 2.45 -21.88 16.11
CA THR A 186 2.20 -23.02 16.99
C THR A 186 3.13 -24.14 16.56
N ILE A 187 4.26 -24.26 17.25
CA ILE A 187 5.05 -25.49 17.24
C ILE A 187 4.16 -26.54 17.91
N GLY A 188 3.66 -27.49 17.13
CA GLY A 188 3.07 -28.73 17.62
C GLY A 188 4.15 -29.79 17.79
#